data_AF-A0A3M1CK61-F1
#
_entry.id   AF-A0A3M1CK61-F1
#
_cell.length_a   1.000
_cell.length_b   1.000
_cell.length_c   1.000
_cell.angle_alpha   90.00
_cell.angle_beta   90.00
_cell.angle_gamma   90.00
#
_symmetry.space_group_name_H-M   'P 1'
#
loop_
_entity.id
_entity.type
_entity.pdbx_description
1 polymer ?
#
loop_
_entity_poly.entity_id
_entity_poly.type
_entity_poly.pdbx_seq_one_letter_code
_entity_poly.pdbx_strand_id
1 'polypeptide(L)'
;MQMYFIFKTLHIVFIVSWFAGLFYLVRLFVYTREAQDKPEPEKSILTGQFLLMQKKLLNIITIPAMVLSLLFGIGMLFYSYQMLFQSWMMTKLIAVIFLIVYQWYVYKIYLMQKSLNFKHSSFFLRVYNEVATILLIAIVFLAVFKTSTDFTRYFVFIFFFVLLIVVFIGVYNRKKMN
;
A
#
# COMPACT_ATOMS: atom_id res chain seq x y z
N MET A 1 5.01 -31.40 1.63
CA MET A 1 3.86 -30.86 0.86
C MET A 1 2.89 -30.05 1.71
N GLN A 2 2.42 -30.55 2.87
CA GLN A 2 1.48 -29.82 3.74
C GLN A 2 2.01 -28.48 4.29
N MET A 3 3.28 -28.42 4.74
CA MET A 3 3.88 -27.17 5.24
C MET A 3 3.89 -26.03 4.23
N TYR A 4 4.12 -26.34 2.94
CA TYR A 4 4.07 -25.32 1.89
C TYR A 4 2.67 -24.69 1.76
N PHE A 5 1.61 -25.50 1.83
CA PHE A 5 0.24 -24.99 1.77
C PHE A 5 -0.12 -24.16 3.01
N ILE A 6 0.35 -24.56 4.20
CA ILE A 6 0.18 -23.76 5.41
C ILE A 6 0.84 -22.39 5.24
N PHE A 7 2.11 -22.36 4.81
CA PHE A 7 2.84 -21.10 4.60
C PHE A 7 2.19 -20.24 3.52
N LYS A 8 1.70 -20.86 2.44
CA LYS A 8 0.97 -20.16 1.38
C LYS A 8 -0.33 -19.54 1.89
N THR A 9 -1.11 -20.27 2.68
CA THR A 9 -2.35 -19.75 3.28
C THR A 9 -2.06 -18.60 4.23
N LEU A 10 -1.10 -18.76 5.15
CA LEU A 10 -0.71 -17.71 6.08
C LEU A 10 -0.19 -16.48 5.33
N HIS A 11 0.67 -16.67 4.33
CA HIS A 11 1.16 -15.58 3.48
C HIS A 11 0.01 -14.79 2.86
N ILE A 12 -0.98 -15.45 2.27
CA ILE A 12 -2.15 -14.79 1.66
C ILE A 12 -2.92 -13.97 2.71
N VAL A 13 -3.20 -14.55 3.88
CA VAL A 13 -3.92 -13.86 4.98
C VAL A 13 -3.18 -12.59 5.42
N PHE A 14 -1.85 -12.65 5.57
CA PHE A 14 -1.05 -11.50 5.98
C PHE A 14 -0.86 -10.48 4.87
N ILE A 15 -0.80 -10.89 3.59
CA ILE A 15 -0.82 -9.96 2.45
C ILE A 15 -2.13 -9.17 2.43
N VAL A 16 -3.28 -9.84 2.59
CA VAL A 16 -4.59 -9.16 2.62
C VAL A 16 -4.65 -8.19 3.80
N SER A 17 -4.22 -8.61 5.00
CA SER A 17 -4.17 -7.75 6.17
C SER A 17 -3.23 -6.55 5.98
N TRP A 18 -2.09 -6.74 5.32
CA TRP A 18 -1.13 -5.68 5.05
C TRP A 18 -1.70 -4.63 4.09
N PHE A 19 -2.28 -5.05 2.96
CA PHE A 19 -2.87 -4.12 2.00
C PHE A 19 -4.11 -3.42 2.55
N ALA A 20 -4.95 -4.11 3.34
CA ALA A 20 -6.08 -3.49 4.03
C ALA A 20 -5.61 -2.37 4.98
N GLY A 21 -4.52 -2.62 5.72
CA GLY A 21 -3.87 -1.62 6.57
C GLY A 21 -3.35 -0.42 5.77
N LEU A 22 -2.64 -0.67 4.66
CA LEU A 22 -2.09 0.36 3.80
C LEU A 22 -3.15 1.30 3.21
N PHE A 23 -4.21 0.74 2.60
CA PHE A 23 -5.29 1.53 2.00
C PHE A 23 -5.99 2.41 3.03
N TYR A 24 -6.24 1.86 4.22
CA TYR A 24 -6.90 2.61 5.27
C TYR A 24 -5.98 3.67 5.89
N LEU A 25 -4.68 3.38 6.03
CA LEU A 25 -3.72 4.29 6.63
C LEU A 25 -3.47 5.54 5.78
N VAL A 26 -3.28 5.39 4.47
CA VAL A 26 -3.08 6.56 3.60
C VAL A 26 -4.34 7.42 3.54
N ARG A 27 -5.52 6.81 3.62
CA ARG A 27 -6.79 7.53 3.73
C ARG A 27 -6.91 8.32 5.04
N LEU A 28 -6.44 7.76 6.16
CA LEU A 28 -6.33 8.51 7.41
C LEU A 28 -5.39 9.72 7.27
N PHE A 29 -4.28 9.59 6.54
CA PHE A 29 -3.38 10.73 6.30
C PHE A 29 -4.09 11.88 5.56
N VAL A 30 -4.93 11.56 4.56
CA VAL A 30 -5.75 12.54 3.85
C VAL A 30 -6.66 13.27 4.83
N TYR A 31 -7.39 12.53 5.67
CA TYR A 31 -8.33 13.12 6.64
C TYR A 31 -7.64 13.94 7.72
N THR A 32 -6.45 13.54 8.17
CA THR A 32 -5.67 14.35 9.12
C THR A 32 -5.17 15.65 8.50
N ARG A 33 -4.82 15.64 7.21
CA ARG A 33 -4.48 16.87 6.49
C ARG A 33 -5.69 17.77 6.33
N GLU A 34 -6.83 17.23 5.92
CA GLU A 34 -8.08 18.00 5.74
C GLU A 34 -8.61 18.56 7.07
N ALA A 35 -8.38 17.86 8.19
CA ALA A 35 -8.71 18.37 9.52
C ALA A 35 -7.95 19.64 9.89
N GLN A 36 -6.80 19.94 9.27
CA GLN A 36 -6.05 21.17 9.53
C GLN A 36 -6.73 22.42 8.98
N ASP A 37 -7.62 22.27 8.00
CA ASP A 37 -8.34 23.36 7.35
C ASP A 37 -9.66 23.70 8.08
N LYS A 38 -9.97 22.98 9.18
CA LYS A 38 -11.15 23.21 10.03
C LYS A 38 -10.87 24.24 11.14
N PRO A 39 -11.90 24.97 11.61
CA PRO A 39 -11.76 25.84 12.77
C PRO A 39 -11.54 25.04 14.06
N GLU A 40 -11.01 25.70 15.10
CA GLU A 40 -11.01 25.13 16.45
C GLU A 40 -12.45 25.13 17.01
N PRO A 41 -12.84 24.12 17.81
CA PRO A 41 -12.02 23.03 18.37
C PRO A 41 -11.94 21.76 17.49
N GLU A 42 -12.64 21.72 16.34
CA GLU A 42 -12.71 20.51 15.51
C GLU A 42 -11.34 20.03 15.04
N LYS A 43 -10.46 20.97 14.68
CA LYS A 43 -9.11 20.69 14.21
C LYS A 43 -8.31 19.87 15.23
N SER A 44 -8.20 20.35 16.46
CA SER A 44 -7.42 19.69 17.51
C SER A 44 -7.99 18.32 17.89
N ILE A 45 -9.32 18.21 18.01
CA ILE A 45 -10.02 16.95 18.34
C ILE A 45 -9.79 15.90 17.25
N LEU A 46 -10.05 16.24 15.98
CA LEU A 46 -9.90 15.32 14.86
C LEU A 46 -8.44 14.91 14.64
N THR A 47 -7.50 15.85 14.77
CA THR A 47 -6.07 15.57 14.65
C THR A 47 -5.63 14.54 15.70
N GLY A 48 -6.02 14.74 16.97
CA GLY A 48 -5.69 13.80 18.04
C GLY A 48 -6.25 12.40 17.79
N GLN A 49 -7.52 12.31 17.37
CA GLN A 49 -8.15 11.03 17.08
C GLN A 49 -7.51 10.32 15.88
N PHE A 50 -7.29 11.02 14.77
CA PHE A 50 -6.69 10.41 13.59
C PHE A 50 -5.24 9.96 13.84
N LEU A 51 -4.43 10.73 14.57
CA LEU A 51 -3.07 10.29 14.92
C LEU A 51 -3.08 9.02 15.79
N LEU A 52 -4.04 8.89 16.70
CA LEU A 52 -4.23 7.67 17.49
C LEU A 52 -4.61 6.48 16.59
N MET A 53 -5.55 6.67 15.66
CA MET A 53 -5.97 5.63 14.71
C MET A 53 -4.81 5.19 13.82
N GLN A 54 -4.04 6.15 13.27
CA GLN A 54 -2.85 5.88 12.46
C GLN A 54 -1.82 5.06 13.24
N LYS A 55 -1.52 5.45 14.49
CA LYS A 55 -0.56 4.74 15.35
C LYS A 55 -0.99 3.29 15.58
N LYS A 56 -2.26 3.07 15.94
CA LYS A 56 -2.80 1.72 16.18
C LYS A 56 -2.74 0.89 14.91
N LEU A 57 -3.23 1.42 13.79
CA LEU A 57 -3.26 0.72 12.51
C LEU A 57 -1.86 0.35 12.01
N LEU A 58 -0.90 1.27 12.13
CA LEU A 58 0.46 1.06 11.68
C LEU A 58 1.18 0.00 12.53
N ASN A 59 1.12 0.13 13.87
CA ASN A 59 1.90 -0.71 14.77
C ASN A 59 1.24 -2.07 15.08
N ILE A 60 -0.10 -2.15 15.10
CA ILE A 60 -0.82 -3.37 15.48
C ILE A 60 -1.13 -4.23 14.25
N ILE A 61 -1.42 -3.60 13.11
CA ILE A 61 -1.91 -4.33 11.93
C ILE A 61 -0.85 -4.30 10.82
N THR A 62 -0.49 -3.11 10.34
CA THR A 62 0.24 -2.96 9.07
C THR A 62 1.67 -3.49 9.13
N ILE A 63 2.45 -3.10 10.16
CA ILE A 63 3.83 -3.56 10.32
C ILE A 63 3.90 -5.05 10.66
N PRO A 64 3.11 -5.60 11.62
CA PRO A 64 3.12 -7.03 11.88
C PRO A 64 2.69 -7.86 10.67
N ALA A 65 1.66 -7.43 9.93
CA ALA A 65 1.23 -8.11 8.72
C ALA A 65 2.30 -8.09 7.62
N MET A 66 3.01 -6.97 7.43
CA MET A 66 4.16 -6.92 6.54
C MET A 66 5.20 -7.96 6.93
N VAL A 67 5.68 -7.93 8.19
CA VAL A 67 6.74 -8.82 8.66
C VAL A 67 6.33 -10.29 8.49
N LEU A 68 5.11 -10.65 8.92
CA LEU A 68 4.61 -12.01 8.81
C LEU A 68 4.45 -12.43 7.34
N SER A 69 3.94 -11.55 6.47
CA SER A 69 3.82 -11.85 5.04
C SER A 69 5.19 -12.13 4.41
N LEU A 70 6.22 -11.37 4.76
CA LEU A 70 7.58 -11.57 4.27
C LEU A 70 8.19 -12.87 4.82
N LEU A 71 8.01 -13.15 6.12
CA LEU A 71 8.48 -14.39 6.74
C LEU A 71 7.87 -15.63 6.06
N PHE A 72 6.56 -15.67 5.85
CA PHE A 72 5.92 -16.79 5.16
C PHE A 72 6.27 -16.84 3.67
N GLY A 73 6.47 -15.68 3.03
CA GLY A 73 6.94 -15.58 1.65
C GLY A 73 8.32 -16.21 1.46
N ILE A 74 9.26 -15.85 2.33
CA ILE A 74 10.62 -16.42 2.38
C ILE A 74 10.55 -17.91 2.74
N GLY A 75 9.71 -18.30 3.70
CA GLY A 75 9.47 -19.69 4.07
C GLY A 75 9.03 -20.55 2.88
N MET A 76 8.14 -20.04 2.02
CA MET A 76 7.76 -20.75 0.79
C MET A 76 8.92 -20.92 -0.19
N LEU A 77 9.81 -19.94 -0.30
CA LEU A 77 10.99 -20.02 -1.16
C LEU A 77 12.00 -21.05 -0.67
N PHE A 78 12.14 -21.25 0.65
CA PHE A 78 12.95 -22.35 1.20
C PHE A 78 12.46 -23.73 0.77
N TYR A 79 11.14 -23.95 0.72
CA TYR A 79 10.57 -25.23 0.26
C TYR A 79 10.52 -25.37 -1.27
N SER A 80 10.67 -24.29 -2.02
CA SER A 80 10.58 -24.29 -3.48
C SER A 80 11.64 -23.38 -4.10
N TYR A 81 12.90 -23.67 -3.81
CA TYR A 81 14.06 -22.87 -4.25
C TYR A 81 14.11 -22.69 -5.76
N GLN A 82 13.67 -23.70 -6.52
CA GLN A 82 13.61 -23.64 -7.99
C GLN A 82 12.74 -22.49 -8.53
N MET A 83 11.78 -21.98 -7.74
CA MET A 83 10.96 -20.83 -8.14
C MET A 83 11.79 -19.56 -8.33
N LEU A 84 12.94 -19.42 -7.65
CA LEU A 84 13.81 -18.24 -7.80
C LEU A 84 14.36 -18.11 -9.21
N PHE A 85 14.60 -19.22 -9.92
CA PHE A 85 15.09 -19.17 -11.30
C PHE A 85 14.01 -18.83 -12.32
N GLN A 86 12.74 -18.73 -11.90
CA GLN A 86 11.65 -18.35 -12.78
C GLN A 86 11.58 -16.82 -12.87
N SER A 87 11.57 -16.29 -14.09
CA SER A 87 11.60 -14.84 -14.34
C SER A 87 10.49 -14.09 -13.58
N TRP A 88 9.29 -14.68 -13.45
CA TRP A 88 8.15 -14.00 -12.81
C TRP A 88 8.35 -13.84 -11.30
N MET A 89 9.09 -14.75 -10.68
CA MET A 89 9.40 -14.68 -9.25
C MET A 89 10.37 -13.54 -8.99
N MET A 90 11.40 -13.39 -9.82
CA MET A 90 12.34 -12.27 -9.71
C MET A 90 11.63 -10.93 -9.91
N THR A 91 10.75 -10.81 -10.91
CA THR A 91 9.91 -9.62 -11.10
C THR A 91 9.01 -9.36 -9.88
N LYS A 92 8.41 -10.41 -9.30
CA LYS A 92 7.57 -10.28 -8.10
C LYS A 92 8.38 -9.80 -6.90
N LEU A 93 9.59 -10.32 -6.69
CA LEU A 93 10.45 -9.90 -5.58
C LEU A 93 10.85 -8.43 -5.71
N ILE A 94 11.15 -7.96 -6.91
CA ILE A 94 11.39 -6.54 -7.18
C ILE A 94 10.14 -5.70 -6.80
N ALA A 95 8.95 -6.13 -7.20
CA ALA A 95 7.70 -5.45 -6.83
C ALA A 95 7.46 -5.44 -5.31
N VAL A 96 7.82 -6.51 -4.60
CA VAL A 96 7.76 -6.58 -3.14
C VAL A 96 8.76 -5.62 -2.49
N ILE A 97 9.96 -5.46 -3.04
CA ILE A 97 10.94 -4.46 -2.57
C ILE A 97 10.36 -3.04 -2.73
N PHE A 98 9.75 -2.73 -3.88
CA PHE A 98 9.04 -1.46 -4.07
C PHE A 98 7.91 -1.27 -3.04
N LEU A 99 7.15 -2.31 -2.71
CA LEU A 99 6.12 -2.26 -1.69
C LEU A 99 6.69 -1.99 -0.28
N ILE A 100 7.85 -2.55 0.06
CA ILE A 100 8.54 -2.28 1.33
C ILE A 100 9.01 -0.82 1.38
N VAL A 101 9.60 -0.31 0.30
CA VAL A 101 9.99 1.11 0.20
C VAL A 101 8.77 2.02 0.34
N TYR A 102 7.66 1.66 -0.30
CA TYR A 102 6.38 2.36 -0.15
C TYR A 102 5.89 2.38 1.31
N GLN A 103 5.89 1.23 1.99
CA GLN A 103 5.53 1.11 3.41
C GLN A 103 6.44 1.98 4.30
N TRP A 104 7.74 2.03 4.02
CA TRP A 104 8.67 2.86 4.76
C TRP A 104 8.36 4.35 4.59
N TYR A 105 8.01 4.78 3.38
CA TYR A 105 7.60 6.17 3.15
C TYR A 105 6.25 6.49 3.81
N VAL A 106 5.30 5.55 3.84
CA VAL A 106 4.06 5.66 4.65
C VAL A 106 4.38 5.88 6.13
N TYR A 107 5.34 5.13 6.69
CA TYR A 107 5.81 5.33 8.06
C TYR A 107 6.43 6.73 8.25
N LYS A 108 7.20 7.22 7.28
CA LYS A 108 7.77 8.58 7.29
C LYS A 108 6.68 9.66 7.30
N ILE A 109 5.63 9.53 6.48
CA ILE A 109 4.48 10.47 6.49
C ILE A 109 3.82 10.47 7.88
N TYR A 110 3.59 9.31 8.47
CA TYR A 110 3.05 9.21 9.83
C TYR A 110 3.91 9.97 10.85
N LEU A 111 5.25 9.80 10.82
CA LEU A 111 6.13 10.54 11.73
C LEU A 111 6.05 12.06 11.54
N MET A 112 5.87 12.53 10.29
CA MET A 112 5.67 13.95 9.99
C MET A 112 4.33 14.46 10.53
N GLN A 113 3.23 13.73 10.34
CA GLN A 113 1.93 14.11 10.89
C GLN A 113 1.92 14.06 12.42
N LYS A 114 2.61 13.09 13.03
CA LYS A 114 2.79 12.98 14.47
C LYS A 114 3.53 14.18 15.07
N SER A 115 4.49 14.76 14.34
CA SER A 115 5.17 16.00 14.73
C SER A 115 4.43 17.27 14.31
N LEU A 116 3.14 17.16 13.96
CA LEU A 116 2.27 18.25 13.51
C LEU A 116 2.79 18.96 12.25
N ASN A 117 3.56 18.24 11.43
CA ASN A 117 4.16 18.76 10.21
C ASN A 117 3.41 18.24 8.96
N PHE A 118 2.46 19.04 8.48
CA PHE A 118 1.53 18.66 7.40
C PHE A 118 1.98 19.14 6.01
N LYS A 119 3.19 18.77 5.58
CA LYS A 119 3.76 19.20 4.29
C LYS A 119 3.02 18.69 3.06
N HIS A 120 2.42 17.51 3.14
CA HIS A 120 1.78 16.85 2.01
C HIS A 120 0.34 17.36 1.81
N SER A 121 -0.03 17.68 0.57
CA SER A 121 -1.40 18.07 0.23
C SER A 121 -2.35 16.87 0.25
N SER A 122 -3.65 17.12 0.48
CA SER A 122 -4.69 16.09 0.40
C SER A 122 -4.69 15.39 -0.96
N PHE A 123 -4.51 16.15 -2.05
CA PHE A 123 -4.41 15.58 -3.39
C PHE A 123 -3.21 14.63 -3.55
N PHE A 124 -2.01 15.04 -3.10
CA PHE A 124 -0.83 14.18 -3.16
C PHE A 124 -1.07 12.86 -2.42
N LEU A 125 -1.64 12.92 -1.20
CA LEU A 125 -1.91 11.74 -0.39
C LEU A 125 -2.94 10.79 -1.04
N ARG A 126 -3.95 11.33 -1.74
CA ARG A 126 -4.90 10.51 -2.51
C ARG A 126 -4.22 9.82 -3.69
N VAL A 127 -3.42 10.54 -4.46
CA VAL A 127 -2.65 9.93 -5.57
C VAL A 127 -1.68 8.88 -5.03
N TYR A 128 -1.05 9.16 -3.89
CA TYR A 128 -0.14 8.23 -3.23
C TYR A 128 -0.84 6.92 -2.80
N ASN A 129 -2.11 6.99 -2.38
CA ASN A 129 -2.91 5.79 -2.09
C ASN A 129 -3.06 4.88 -3.32
N GLU A 130 -3.22 5.45 -4.51
CA GLU A 130 -3.36 4.66 -5.74
C GLU A 130 -2.09 3.89 -6.12
N VAL A 131 -0.92 4.34 -5.66
CA VAL A 131 0.34 3.60 -5.84
C VAL A 131 0.26 2.23 -5.16
N ALA A 132 -0.36 2.13 -3.97
CA ALA A 132 -0.59 0.84 -3.33
C ALA A 132 -1.52 -0.05 -4.17
N THR A 133 -2.53 0.52 -4.82
CA THR A 133 -3.46 -0.20 -5.70
C THR A 133 -2.72 -0.78 -6.91
N ILE A 134 -1.87 0.02 -7.55
CA ILE A 134 -1.04 -0.45 -8.69
C ILE A 134 -0.15 -1.62 -8.26
N LEU A 135 0.54 -1.47 -7.12
CA LEU A 135 1.43 -2.51 -6.59
C LEU A 135 0.67 -3.81 -6.27
N LEU A 136 -0.51 -3.70 -5.65
CA LEU A 136 -1.37 -4.86 -5.37
C LEU A 136 -1.71 -5.61 -6.65
N ILE A 137 -2.23 -4.91 -7.66
CA ILE A 137 -2.65 -5.53 -8.93
C ILE A 137 -1.44 -6.18 -9.60
N ALA A 138 -0.30 -5.48 -9.70
CA ALA A 138 0.92 -6.01 -10.30
C ALA A 138 1.42 -7.28 -9.60
N ILE A 139 1.48 -7.29 -8.27
CA ILE A 139 1.95 -8.44 -7.47
C ILE A 139 0.99 -9.64 -7.61
N VAL A 140 -0.32 -9.41 -7.57
CA VAL A 140 -1.33 -10.47 -7.71
C VAL A 140 -1.29 -11.08 -9.11
N PHE A 141 -1.20 -10.24 -10.16
CA PHE A 141 -1.07 -10.72 -11.54
C PHE A 141 0.16 -11.62 -11.71
N LEU A 142 1.33 -11.17 -11.24
CA LEU A 142 2.55 -11.96 -11.28
C LEU A 142 2.38 -13.29 -10.55
N ALA A 143 1.70 -13.29 -9.40
CA ALA A 143 1.48 -14.50 -8.61
C ALA A 143 0.51 -15.51 -9.26
N VAL A 144 -0.50 -15.04 -10.02
CA VAL A 144 -1.52 -15.90 -10.65
C VAL A 144 -1.03 -16.43 -12.00
N PHE A 145 -0.56 -15.55 -12.88
CA PHE A 145 -0.19 -15.92 -14.25
C PHE A 145 1.21 -16.52 -14.37
N LYS A 146 2.08 -16.32 -13.37
CA LYS A 146 3.44 -16.86 -13.31
C LYS A 146 4.25 -16.64 -14.61
N THR A 147 4.01 -15.51 -15.28
CA THR A 147 4.60 -15.18 -16.58
C THR A 147 5.09 -13.73 -16.55
N SER A 148 6.34 -13.50 -16.99
CA SER A 148 6.96 -12.17 -17.03
C SER A 148 6.80 -11.46 -18.37
N THR A 149 6.66 -12.20 -19.47
CA THR A 149 6.71 -11.65 -20.84
C THR A 149 5.52 -10.75 -21.14
N ASP A 150 4.35 -11.05 -20.58
CA ASP A 150 3.17 -10.18 -20.73
C ASP A 150 3.11 -9.07 -19.68
N PHE A 151 3.99 -9.09 -18.67
CA PHE A 151 3.97 -8.13 -17.56
C PHE A 151 4.12 -6.69 -18.05
N THR A 152 5.01 -6.42 -19.01
CA THR A 152 5.22 -5.07 -19.55
C THR A 152 3.93 -4.53 -20.18
N ARG A 153 3.18 -5.36 -20.90
CA ARG A 153 1.93 -4.96 -21.57
C ARG A 153 0.81 -4.68 -20.58
N TYR A 154 0.67 -5.53 -19.56
CA TYR A 154 -0.34 -5.34 -18.50
C TYR A 154 0.03 -4.22 -17.52
N PHE A 155 1.31 -4.02 -17.22
CA PHE A 155 1.79 -2.90 -16.41
C PHE A 155 1.49 -1.57 -17.08
N VAL A 156 1.71 -1.45 -18.40
CA VAL A 156 1.35 -0.26 -19.18
C VAL A 156 -0.16 -0.03 -19.15
N PHE A 157 -0.98 -1.09 -19.28
CA PHE A 157 -2.44 -0.98 -19.19
C PHE A 157 -2.91 -0.51 -17.80
N ILE A 158 -2.38 -1.09 -16.72
CA ILE A 158 -2.70 -0.71 -15.33
C ILE A 158 -2.22 0.72 -15.04
N PHE A 159 -1.02 1.08 -15.49
CA PHE A 159 -0.51 2.44 -15.37
C PHE A 159 -1.43 3.44 -16.06
N PHE A 160 -1.89 3.12 -17.28
CA PHE A 160 -2.84 3.96 -18.01
C PHE A 160 -4.20 4.05 -17.30
N PHE A 161 -4.69 2.94 -16.75
CA PHE A 161 -5.93 2.90 -15.98
C PHE A 161 -5.85 3.75 -14.71
N VAL A 162 -4.74 3.69 -13.98
CA VAL A 162 -4.53 4.53 -12.79
C VAL A 162 -4.31 5.99 -13.17
N LEU A 163 -3.60 6.27 -14.27
CA LEU A 163 -3.53 7.62 -14.82
C LEU A 163 -4.93 8.18 -15.11
N LEU A 164 -5.82 7.35 -15.67
CA LEU A 164 -7.20 7.71 -15.95
C LEU A 164 -7.99 8.00 -14.66
N ILE A 165 -7.84 7.18 -13.61
CA ILE A 165 -8.41 7.44 -12.29
C ILE A 165 -7.89 8.75 -11.70
N VAL A 166 -6.58 9.01 -11.78
CA VAL A 166 -5.96 10.24 -11.28
C VAL A 166 -6.49 11.47 -12.01
N VAL A 167 -6.61 11.39 -13.35
CA VAL A 167 -7.21 12.44 -14.17
C VAL A 167 -8.67 12.65 -13.77
N PHE A 168 -9.44 11.58 -13.58
CA PHE A 168 -10.83 11.65 -13.17
C PHE A 168 -10.99 12.33 -11.79
N ILE A 169 -10.17 11.96 -10.81
CA ILE A 169 -10.14 12.60 -9.48
C ILE A 169 -9.76 14.08 -9.61
N GLY A 170 -8.78 14.41 -10.46
CA GLY A 170 -8.38 15.78 -10.74
C GLY A 170 -9.51 16.63 -11.35
N VAL A 171 -10.24 16.07 -12.31
CA VAL A 171 -11.40 16.72 -12.96
C VAL A 171 -12.55 16.88 -11.97
N TYR A 172 -12.84 15.86 -11.16
CA TYR A 172 -13.88 15.92 -10.13
C TYR A 172 -13.59 17.02 -9.08
N ASN A 173 -12.34 17.13 -8.62
CA ASN A 173 -11.96 18.18 -7.68
C ASN A 173 -12.06 19.59 -8.27
N ARG A 174 -11.82 19.79 -9.58
CA ARG A 174 -12.03 21.11 -10.23
C ARG A 174 -13.49 21.52 -10.23
N LYS A 175 -14.42 20.58 -10.46
CA LYS A 175 -15.87 20.85 -10.43
C LYS A 175 -16.42 21.19 -9.05
N LYS A 176 -15.69 20.91 -7.97
CA LYS A 176 -16.09 21.29 -6.59
C LYS A 176 -15.63 22.72 -6.22
N MET A 177 -14.73 23.31 -7.00
CA MET A 177 -14.16 24.64 -6.76
C MET A 177 -14.79 25.75 -7.62
N ASN A 178 -15.64 25.38 -8.59
CA ASN A 178 -16.50 26.28 -9.36
C ASN A 178 -17.95 26.08 -8.93
#